data_AF-A0A2P8ALW2-F1
#
_entry.id   AF-A0A2P8ALW2-F1
#
_cell.length_a   1.000
_cell.length_b   1.000
_cell.length_c   1.000
_cell.angle_alpha   90.00
_cell.angle_beta   90.00
_cell.angle_gamma   90.00
#
_symmetry.space_group_name_H-M   'P 1'
#
loop_
_entity.id
_entity.type
_entity.pdbx_description
1 polymer ?
#
loop_
_entity_poly.entity_id
_entity_poly.type
_entity_poly.pdbx_seq_one_letter_code
_entity_poly.pdbx_strand_id
1 'polypeptide(L)'
;MIGTIEFNSSTLYRYATIDVDRLHDTLGDTDATRRAVEAFLHAFTTSMPSGKRNTFANGTRPDAVMVRLRDTQPVNLVGAFEEPVRERQFGDRSGVVTAAAEKLAEHTTEVEQAYGDPAVAAWVTHVGSRTAALATLGEVLPLPGLVDAVGATVADRLGTPA
;
A
#
# COMPACT_ATOMS: atom_id res chain seq x y z
N MET A 1 12.01 -35.33 23.07
CA MET A 1 11.19 -34.23 23.65
C MET A 1 10.35 -33.68 22.50
N ILE A 2 9.01 -33.65 22.64
CA ILE A 2 8.10 -33.07 21.62
C ILE A 2 7.94 -31.58 21.93
N GLY A 3 8.06 -30.72 20.92
CA GLY A 3 7.81 -29.28 21.03
C GLY A 3 6.76 -28.85 20.01
N THR A 4 5.96 -27.83 20.38
CA THR A 4 4.91 -27.27 19.53
C THR A 4 5.35 -25.92 18.96
N ILE A 5 5.13 -25.70 17.67
CA ILE A 5 5.35 -24.40 17.02
C ILE A 5 4.03 -23.99 16.36
N GLU A 6 3.48 -22.86 16.79
CA GLU A 6 2.29 -22.27 16.19
C GLU A 6 2.62 -21.59 14.85
N PHE A 7 1.65 -21.58 13.93
CA PHE A 7 1.74 -20.89 12.65
C PHE A 7 0.37 -20.33 12.25
N ASN A 8 0.38 -19.28 11.42
CA ASN A 8 -0.83 -18.72 10.82
C ASN A 8 -0.60 -18.41 9.33
N SER A 9 -1.71 -18.28 8.59
CA SER A 9 -1.74 -17.73 7.24
C SER A 9 -2.80 -16.64 7.23
N SER A 10 -2.40 -15.40 6.95
CA SER A 10 -3.26 -14.24 7.09
C SER A 10 -3.02 -13.24 5.97
N THR A 11 -4.09 -12.59 5.52
CA THR A 11 -3.99 -11.38 4.70
C THR A 11 -3.64 -10.21 5.62
N LEU A 12 -2.55 -9.51 5.33
CA LEU A 12 -2.06 -8.41 6.17
C LEU A 12 -2.23 -7.06 5.47
N TYR A 13 -2.71 -6.07 6.21
CA TYR A 13 -2.66 -4.66 5.82
C TYR A 13 -1.39 -4.02 6.39
N ARG A 14 -0.59 -3.38 5.53
CA ARG A 14 0.60 -2.63 5.91
C ARG A 14 0.43 -1.18 5.48
N TYR A 15 0.82 -0.25 6.34
CA TYR A 15 0.72 1.19 6.12
C TYR A 15 2.02 1.89 6.49
N ALA A 16 2.43 2.86 5.69
CA ALA A 16 3.53 3.76 5.97
C ALA A 16 3.34 5.08 5.21
N THR A 17 4.02 6.13 5.67
CA THR A 17 3.95 7.48 5.09
C THR A 17 5.34 8.07 4.98
N ILE A 18 5.51 8.98 4.03
CA ILE A 18 6.71 9.81 3.89
C ILE A 18 6.26 11.25 3.80
N ASP A 19 6.83 12.09 4.65
CA ASP A 19 6.79 13.55 4.48
C ASP A 19 7.91 13.92 3.51
N VAL A 20 7.53 14.20 2.26
CA VAL A 20 8.47 14.43 1.16
C VAL A 20 9.21 15.76 1.35
N ASP A 21 8.52 16.78 1.87
CA ASP A 21 9.12 18.10 2.10
C ASP A 21 10.16 18.02 3.20
N ARG A 22 9.87 17.36 4.32
CA ARG A 22 10.88 17.16 5.38
C ARG A 22 12.02 16.26 4.96
N LEU A 23 11.75 15.26 4.12
CA LEU A 23 12.80 14.43 3.54
C LEU A 23 13.72 15.29 2.65
N HIS A 24 13.13 16.18 1.85
CA HIS A 24 13.87 17.14 1.03
C HIS A 24 14.69 18.10 1.87
N ASP A 25 14.12 18.71 2.92
CA ASP A 25 14.84 19.59 3.84
C ASP A 25 16.05 18.90 4.48
N THR A 26 15.93 17.60 4.75
CA THR A 26 17.01 16.78 5.34
C THR A 26 18.10 16.46 4.32
N LEU A 27 17.74 16.19 3.06
CA LEU A 27 18.67 15.76 2.03
C LEU A 27 19.28 16.93 1.23
N GLY A 28 18.57 18.05 1.13
CA GLY A 28 18.98 19.27 0.42
C GLY A 28 19.07 19.12 -1.10
N ASP A 29 18.56 18.02 -1.68
CA ASP A 29 18.65 17.73 -3.10
C ASP A 29 17.42 16.99 -3.61
N THR A 30 16.85 17.48 -4.72
CA THR A 30 15.62 16.94 -5.32
C THR A 30 15.83 15.53 -5.89
N ASP A 31 16.96 15.25 -6.56
CA ASP A 31 17.20 13.92 -7.13
C ASP A 31 17.43 12.88 -6.02
N ALA A 32 18.19 13.24 -4.98
CA ALA A 32 18.38 12.41 -3.80
C ALA A 32 17.04 12.10 -3.10
N THR A 33 16.16 13.10 -2.98
CA THR A 33 14.83 12.94 -2.39
C THR A 33 13.95 12.01 -3.22
N ARG A 34 13.86 12.23 -4.53
CA ARG A 34 13.17 11.34 -5.47
C ARG A 34 13.63 9.90 -5.30
N ARG A 35 14.96 9.67 -5.38
CA ARG A 35 15.56 8.33 -5.28
C ARG A 35 15.33 7.69 -3.91
N ALA A 36 15.30 8.48 -2.84
CA ALA A 36 14.99 7.99 -1.50
C ALA A 36 13.54 7.51 -1.40
N VAL A 37 12.58 8.25 -1.97
CA VAL A 37 11.17 7.83 -2.04
C VAL A 37 11.02 6.55 -2.88
N GLU A 38 11.64 6.48 -4.05
CA GLU A 38 11.62 5.29 -4.91
C GLU A 38 12.19 4.06 -4.20
N ALA A 39 13.37 4.22 -3.56
CA ALA A 39 14.01 3.16 -2.81
C ALA A 39 13.16 2.69 -1.63
N PHE A 40 12.52 3.62 -0.91
CA PHE A 40 11.60 3.30 0.17
C PHE A 40 10.41 2.49 -0.33
N LEU A 41 9.73 2.93 -1.40
CA LEU A 41 8.56 2.23 -1.93
C LEU A 41 8.91 0.81 -2.35
N HIS A 42 10.04 0.63 -3.05
CA HIS A 42 10.52 -0.69 -3.43
C HIS A 42 10.85 -1.54 -2.21
N ALA A 43 11.60 -1.02 -1.24
CA ALA A 43 12.00 -1.75 -0.04
C ALA A 43 10.81 -2.12 0.86
N PHE A 44 9.90 -1.19 1.12
CA PHE A 44 8.70 -1.41 1.94
C PHE A 44 7.79 -2.49 1.32
N THR A 45 7.59 -2.42 0.01
CA THR A 45 6.74 -3.38 -0.71
C THR A 45 7.34 -4.78 -0.71
N THR A 46 8.66 -4.90 -0.92
CA THR A 46 9.32 -6.16 -1.21
C THR A 46 10.03 -6.81 -0.03
N SER A 47 10.24 -6.09 1.07
CA SER A 47 10.85 -6.63 2.28
C SER A 47 9.88 -7.55 3.03
N MET A 48 10.44 -8.64 3.57
CA MET A 48 9.74 -9.63 4.39
C MET A 48 10.56 -9.93 5.66
N PRO A 49 9.92 -10.06 6.84
CA PRO A 49 10.61 -10.47 8.06
C PRO A 49 11.33 -11.82 7.90
N SER A 50 12.53 -11.94 8.47
CA SER A 50 13.37 -13.15 8.37
C SER A 50 13.02 -14.25 9.38
N GLY A 51 12.12 -13.97 10.32
CA GLY A 51 11.71 -14.89 11.38
C GLY A 51 11.14 -16.20 10.81
N LYS A 52 11.73 -17.33 11.21
CA LYS A 52 11.34 -18.69 10.80
C LYS A 52 11.22 -18.90 9.28
N ARG A 53 11.88 -18.06 8.47
CA ARG A 53 11.83 -18.13 7.00
C ARG A 53 12.27 -19.49 6.44
N ASN A 54 13.31 -20.10 7.00
CA ASN A 54 13.79 -21.42 6.57
C ASN A 54 12.81 -22.55 6.90
N THR A 55 11.95 -22.37 7.91
CA THR A 55 10.99 -23.38 8.36
C THR A 55 9.67 -23.26 7.62
N PHE A 56 9.18 -22.05 7.39
CA PHE A 56 7.85 -21.81 6.81
C PHE A 56 7.84 -21.24 5.38
N ALA A 57 8.99 -20.87 4.82
CA ALA A 57 9.12 -20.32 3.48
C ALA A 57 8.14 -19.14 3.20
N ASN A 58 8.02 -18.21 4.14
CA ASN A 58 7.06 -17.11 4.13
C ASN A 58 7.37 -15.96 3.14
N GLY A 59 8.10 -16.22 2.06
CA GLY A 59 8.42 -15.23 1.04
C GLY A 59 7.25 -14.99 0.08
N THR A 60 6.43 -13.97 0.33
CA THR A 60 5.29 -13.62 -0.52
C THR A 60 5.45 -12.25 -1.17
N ARG A 61 4.68 -11.99 -2.23
CA ARG A 61 4.48 -10.65 -2.80
C ARG A 61 3.12 -10.12 -2.35
N PRO A 62 2.96 -8.80 -2.15
CA PRO A 62 1.64 -8.23 -1.84
C PRO A 62 0.64 -8.49 -2.97
N ASP A 63 -0.60 -8.85 -2.63
CA ASP A 63 -1.71 -8.93 -3.60
C ASP A 63 -2.09 -7.55 -4.16
N ALA A 64 -1.79 -6.46 -3.43
CA ALA A 64 -1.96 -5.09 -3.89
C ALA A 64 -0.99 -4.10 -3.19
N VAL A 65 -0.71 -2.99 -3.88
CA VAL A 65 -0.01 -1.81 -3.39
C VAL A 65 -0.81 -0.60 -3.87
N MET A 66 -1.12 0.31 -2.94
CA MET A 66 -1.77 1.58 -3.24
C MET A 66 -0.90 2.70 -2.70
N VAL A 67 -0.63 3.70 -3.54
CA VAL A 67 0.06 4.93 -3.14
C VAL A 67 -0.87 6.11 -3.38
N ARG A 68 -1.01 6.95 -2.35
CA ARG A 68 -1.82 8.17 -2.38
C ARG A 68 -0.91 9.35 -2.04
N LEU A 69 -0.75 10.27 -2.98
CA LEU A 69 -0.09 11.55 -2.76
C LEU A 69 -1.14 12.54 -2.22
N ARG A 70 -0.79 13.28 -1.17
CA ARG A 70 -1.67 14.25 -0.50
C ARG A 70 -0.88 15.50 -0.16
N ASP A 71 -1.51 16.66 -0.30
CA ASP A 71 -0.96 17.97 0.10
C ASP A 71 -1.34 18.33 1.56
N THR A 72 -2.13 17.48 2.20
CA THR A 72 -2.74 17.69 3.52
C THR A 72 -2.04 16.83 4.57
N GLN A 73 -2.72 15.80 5.08
CA GLN A 73 -2.21 14.92 6.13
C GLN A 73 -2.14 13.46 5.65
N PRO A 74 -1.25 12.65 6.24
CA PRO A 74 -1.32 11.21 6.07
C PRO A 74 -2.63 10.64 6.62
N VAL A 75 -3.30 9.79 5.83
CA VAL A 75 -4.53 9.09 6.23
C VAL A 75 -4.28 7.59 6.28
N ASN A 76 -4.47 6.98 7.45
CA ASN A 76 -4.41 5.52 7.63
C ASN A 76 -5.80 4.93 7.44
N LEU A 77 -5.92 3.93 6.57
CA LEU A 77 -7.19 3.32 6.17
C LEU A 77 -7.49 2.02 6.93
N VAL A 78 -6.80 1.78 8.05
CA VAL A 78 -7.04 0.61 8.92
C VAL A 78 -8.51 0.50 9.38
N GLY A 79 -9.24 1.61 9.41
CA GLY A 79 -10.68 1.65 9.70
C GLY A 79 -11.52 0.77 8.76
N ALA A 80 -11.04 0.50 7.53
CA ALA A 80 -11.67 -0.44 6.60
C ALA A 80 -11.83 -1.87 7.18
N PHE A 81 -11.04 -2.19 8.20
CA PHE A 81 -10.99 -3.51 8.84
C PHE A 81 -11.40 -3.48 10.30
N GLU A 82 -12.06 -2.40 10.77
CA GLU A 82 -12.63 -2.32 12.13
C GLU A 82 -13.60 -3.48 12.35
N GLU A 83 -14.53 -3.69 11.41
CA GLU A 83 -15.28 -4.94 11.35
C GLU A 83 -14.44 -6.02 10.64
N PRO A 84 -14.11 -7.14 11.34
CA PRO A 84 -13.26 -8.18 10.78
C PRO A 84 -13.75 -8.71 9.43
N VAL A 85 -12.81 -8.91 8.50
CA VAL A 85 -13.10 -9.58 7.23
C VAL A 85 -13.36 -11.05 7.51
N ARG A 86 -14.63 -11.46 7.40
CA ARG A 86 -15.05 -12.85 7.57
C ARG A 86 -15.07 -13.56 6.22
N GLU A 87 -14.60 -14.80 6.18
CA GLU A 87 -14.93 -15.70 5.08
C GLU A 87 -16.46 -15.87 5.05
N ARG A 88 -17.09 -15.59 3.91
CA ARG A 88 -18.50 -15.92 3.73
C ARG A 88 -18.64 -17.44 3.77
N GLN A 89 -19.76 -17.94 4.29
CA GLN A 89 -20.06 -19.35 4.59
C GLN A 89 -19.46 -20.37 3.61
N PHE A 90 -19.24 -21.60 4.11
CA PHE A 90 -18.90 -22.78 3.30
C PHE A 90 -19.69 -22.80 1.98
N GLY A 91 -18.97 -22.66 0.85
CA GLY A 91 -19.55 -22.64 -0.50
C GLY A 91 -19.44 -21.29 -1.22
N ASP A 92 -19.14 -20.20 -0.51
CA ASP A 92 -18.74 -18.95 -1.16
C ASP A 92 -17.30 -19.07 -1.69
N ARG A 93 -17.10 -18.66 -2.94
CA ARG A 93 -15.79 -18.71 -3.62
C ARG A 93 -14.99 -17.41 -3.42
N SER A 94 -15.55 -16.42 -2.74
CA SER A 94 -14.86 -15.17 -2.43
C SER A 94 -13.91 -15.36 -1.23
N GLY A 95 -12.61 -15.29 -1.49
CA GLY A 95 -11.58 -15.41 -0.44
C GLY A 95 -11.40 -14.12 0.35
N VAL A 96 -10.75 -14.21 1.51
CA VAL A 96 -10.45 -13.07 2.42
C VAL A 96 -9.84 -11.86 1.67
N VAL A 97 -8.95 -12.10 0.70
CA VAL A 97 -8.33 -11.03 -0.11
C VAL A 97 -9.36 -10.23 -0.89
N THR A 98 -10.38 -10.87 -1.47
CA THR A 98 -11.42 -10.18 -2.25
C THR A 98 -12.25 -9.26 -1.36
N ALA A 99 -12.77 -9.79 -0.25
CA ALA A 99 -13.54 -8.99 0.69
C ALA A 99 -12.72 -7.86 1.33
N ALA A 100 -11.43 -8.09 1.62
CA ALA A 100 -10.54 -7.06 2.12
C ALA A 100 -10.28 -5.95 1.09
N ALA A 101 -10.10 -6.30 -0.19
CA ALA A 101 -9.91 -5.33 -1.27
C ALA A 101 -11.16 -4.47 -1.50
N GLU A 102 -12.35 -5.07 -1.44
CA GLU A 102 -13.63 -4.36 -1.55
C GLU A 102 -13.83 -3.39 -0.38
N LYS A 103 -13.68 -3.86 0.87
CA LYS A 103 -13.79 -3.00 2.06
C LYS A 103 -12.79 -1.86 2.05
N LEU A 104 -11.54 -2.11 1.62
CA LEU A 104 -10.54 -1.06 1.51
C LEU A 104 -10.93 -0.01 0.47
N ALA A 105 -11.43 -0.43 -0.71
CA ALA A 105 -11.84 0.51 -1.75
C ALA A 105 -13.04 1.37 -1.34
N GLU A 106 -14.05 0.76 -0.73
CA GLU A 106 -15.23 1.44 -0.19
C GLU A 106 -14.82 2.46 0.87
N HIS A 107 -14.12 2.02 1.91
CA HIS A 107 -13.69 2.89 3.01
C HIS A 107 -12.79 4.04 2.54
N THR A 108 -11.91 3.77 1.57
CA THR A 108 -11.06 4.83 1.00
C THR A 108 -11.91 5.92 0.37
N THR A 109 -12.92 5.53 -0.42
CA THR A 109 -13.82 6.46 -1.10
C THR A 109 -14.65 7.25 -0.10
N GLU A 110 -15.19 6.58 0.93
CA GLU A 110 -15.97 7.21 1.99
C GLU A 110 -15.16 8.25 2.77
N VAL A 111 -13.93 7.91 3.17
CA VAL A 111 -13.05 8.83 3.90
C VAL A 111 -12.70 10.05 3.05
N GLU A 112 -12.32 9.85 1.78
CA GLU A 112 -12.00 10.97 0.87
C GLU A 112 -13.20 11.90 0.65
N GLN A 113 -14.41 11.34 0.51
CA GLN A 113 -15.62 12.13 0.34
C GLN A 113 -16.05 12.85 1.62
N ALA A 114 -16.01 12.16 2.77
CA ALA A 114 -16.46 12.72 4.05
C ALA A 114 -15.60 13.90 4.51
N TYR A 115 -14.29 13.83 4.26
CA TYR A 115 -13.35 14.89 4.63
C TYR A 115 -13.07 15.89 3.50
N GLY A 116 -13.57 15.63 2.28
CA GLY A 116 -13.30 16.48 1.11
C GLY A 116 -11.82 16.55 0.76
N ASP A 117 -11.07 15.48 1.05
CA ASP A 117 -9.61 15.41 0.94
C ASP A 117 -9.23 14.24 0.01
N PRO A 118 -9.47 14.35 -1.31
CA PRO A 118 -9.03 13.34 -2.26
C PRO A 118 -7.51 13.39 -2.45
N ALA A 119 -6.90 12.25 -2.79
CA ALA A 119 -5.50 12.24 -3.19
C ALA A 119 -5.28 13.12 -4.43
N VAL A 120 -4.21 13.94 -4.43
CA VAL A 120 -3.81 14.75 -5.59
C VAL A 120 -3.28 13.89 -6.74
N ALA A 121 -2.69 12.76 -6.41
CA ALA A 121 -2.35 11.71 -7.36
C ALA A 121 -2.42 10.35 -6.66
N ALA A 122 -2.79 9.31 -7.41
CA ALA A 122 -2.96 7.98 -6.85
C ALA A 122 -2.61 6.90 -7.86
N TRP A 123 -1.92 5.86 -7.39
CA TRP A 123 -1.47 4.74 -8.19
C TRP A 123 -1.73 3.42 -7.48
N VAL A 124 -2.00 2.39 -8.28
CA VAL A 124 -2.33 1.06 -7.79
C VAL A 124 -1.58 0.00 -8.58
N THR A 125 -0.93 -0.93 -7.87
CA THR A 125 -0.53 -2.23 -8.41
C THR A 125 -1.41 -3.27 -7.75
N HIS A 126 -2.09 -4.12 -8.51
CA HIS A 126 -2.94 -5.17 -7.93
C HIS A 126 -2.82 -6.47 -8.74
N VAL A 127 -2.93 -7.62 -8.05
CA VAL A 127 -2.76 -8.95 -8.62
C VAL A 127 -4.11 -9.63 -8.87
N GLY A 128 -4.43 -9.84 -10.14
CA GLY A 128 -5.58 -10.64 -10.57
C GLY A 128 -6.94 -10.02 -10.25
N SER A 129 -8.02 -10.77 -10.53
CA SER A 129 -9.39 -10.27 -10.39
C SER A 129 -9.84 -10.10 -8.93
N ARG A 130 -9.20 -10.81 -7.99
CA ARG A 130 -9.55 -10.75 -6.56
C ARG A 130 -9.35 -9.37 -5.95
N THR A 131 -8.44 -8.58 -6.49
CA THR A 131 -8.11 -7.22 -6.01
C THR A 131 -8.58 -6.13 -6.97
N ALA A 132 -9.40 -6.47 -7.97
CA ALA A 132 -9.84 -5.54 -9.01
C ALA A 132 -10.64 -4.34 -8.48
N ALA A 133 -11.29 -4.47 -7.32
CA ALA A 133 -11.98 -3.36 -6.66
C ALA A 133 -11.06 -2.17 -6.36
N LEU A 134 -9.75 -2.41 -6.17
CA LEU A 134 -8.77 -1.35 -5.91
C LEU A 134 -8.39 -0.55 -7.15
N ALA A 135 -8.64 -1.08 -8.36
CA ALA A 135 -8.27 -0.42 -9.62
C ALA A 135 -8.99 0.92 -9.84
N THR A 136 -10.10 1.16 -9.14
CA THR A 136 -10.85 2.42 -9.22
C THR A 136 -10.22 3.56 -8.41
N LEU A 137 -9.23 3.25 -7.56
CA LEU A 137 -8.62 4.21 -6.62
C LEU A 137 -7.42 4.96 -7.19
N GLY A 138 -7.02 4.72 -8.43
CA GLY A 138 -5.88 5.40 -9.05
C GLY A 138 -5.47 4.78 -10.39
N GLU A 139 -4.38 5.30 -10.94
CA GLU A 139 -3.79 4.76 -12.17
C GLU A 139 -3.20 3.36 -11.91
N VAL A 140 -3.59 2.38 -12.72
CA VAL A 140 -3.12 0.99 -12.58
C VAL A 140 -1.81 0.78 -13.32
N LEU A 141 -0.74 0.50 -12.58
CA LEU A 141 0.60 0.29 -13.10
C LEU A 141 1.24 -0.95 -12.48
N PRO A 142 2.12 -1.68 -13.21
CA PRO A 142 3.06 -2.61 -12.60
C PRO A 142 3.92 -1.90 -11.56
N LEU A 143 4.38 -2.62 -10.52
CA LEU A 143 5.15 -2.01 -9.41
C LEU A 143 6.32 -1.11 -9.86
N PRO A 144 7.16 -1.48 -10.86
CA PRO A 144 8.20 -0.57 -11.34
C PRO A 144 7.64 0.74 -11.90
N GLY A 145 6.59 0.67 -12.74
CA GLY A 145 5.96 1.86 -13.29
C GLY A 145 5.27 2.72 -12.23
N LEU A 146 4.69 2.11 -11.20
CA LEU A 146 4.15 2.83 -10.04
C LEU A 146 5.27 3.60 -9.31
N VAL A 147 6.41 2.95 -9.06
CA VAL A 147 7.56 3.59 -8.40
C VAL A 147 8.09 4.75 -9.23
N ASP A 148 8.26 4.55 -10.54
CA ASP A 148 8.73 5.60 -11.47
C ASP A 148 7.75 6.78 -11.52
N ALA A 149 6.43 6.52 -11.58
CA ALA A 149 5.41 7.57 -11.61
C ALA A 149 5.36 8.41 -10.33
N VAL A 150 5.51 7.75 -9.16
CA VAL A 150 5.63 8.47 -7.87
C VAL A 150 6.91 9.31 -7.85
N GLY A 151 8.04 8.75 -8.27
CA GLY A 151 9.32 9.45 -8.31
C GLY A 151 9.30 10.68 -9.21
N ALA A 152 8.75 10.55 -10.42
CA ALA A 152 8.56 11.67 -11.34
C ALA A 152 7.70 12.77 -10.71
N THR A 153 6.57 12.40 -10.10
CA THR A 153 5.67 13.37 -9.45
C THR A 153 6.35 14.09 -8.28
N VAL A 154 7.16 13.39 -7.50
CA VAL A 154 7.96 14.01 -6.41
C VAL A 154 8.94 15.03 -6.95
N ALA A 155 9.69 14.70 -8.01
CA ALA A 155 10.65 15.63 -8.60
C ALA A 155 9.97 16.86 -9.21
N ASP A 156 8.86 16.68 -9.91
CA ASP A 156 8.10 17.77 -10.52
C ASP A 156 7.57 18.75 -9.47
N ARG A 157 7.06 18.21 -8.35
CA ARG A 157 6.51 19.04 -7.27
C ARG A 157 7.56 19.77 -6.45
N LEU A 158 8.72 19.16 -6.20
CA LEU A 158 9.83 19.82 -5.52
C LEU A 158 10.55 20.85 -6.42
N GLY A 159 10.55 20.63 -7.74
CA GLY A 159 11.16 21.53 -8.72
C GLY A 159 10.32 22.77 -9.07
N THR A 160 9.04 22.78 -8.68
CA THR A 160 8.18 23.95 -8.84
C THR A 160 8.32 24.84 -7.60
N PRO A 161 8.84 26.08 -7.70
CA PRO A 161 8.83 26.99 -6.56
C PRO A 161 7.38 27.25 -6.12
N ALA A 162 7.14 27.10 -4.81
CA ALA A 162 5.84 27.30 -4.16
C ALA A 162 5.24 28.70 -4.42
#